data_AF-A0A1H0NWE5-F1
#
_entry.id   AF-A0A1H0NWE5-F1
#
_cell.length_a   1.000
_cell.length_b   1.000
_cell.length_c   1.000
_cell.angle_alpha   90.00
_cell.angle_beta   90.00
_cell.angle_gamma   90.00
#
_symmetry.space_group_name_H-M   'P 1'
#
loop_
_entity.id
_entity.type
_entity.pdbx_description
1 polymer ?
#
loop_
_entity_poly.entity_id
_entity_poly.type
_entity_poly.pdbx_seq_one_letter_code
_entity_poly.pdbx_strand_id
1 'polypeptide(L)' 'MKTTYVRGLLVHLIPYRVNAHTWLPRAVIEVPKSKEISQLILDIEVKSEDQANIKMLLEAHASIQTDAWQLFHRTSGT' A
#
# COMPACT_ATOMS: atom_id res chain seq x y z
N MET A 1 -7.74 -10.51 3.56
CA MET A 1 -7.01 -9.23 3.77
C MET A 1 -5.90 -9.49 4.77
N LYS A 2 -4.70 -8.94 4.52
CA LYS A 2 -3.59 -8.98 5.50
C LYS A 2 -3.28 -7.55 5.92
N THR A 3 -3.21 -7.33 7.22
CA THR A 3 -2.75 -6.06 7.80
C THR A 3 -1.31 -6.25 8.26
N THR A 4 -0.42 -5.34 7.88
CA THR A 4 0.99 -5.33 8.27
C THR A 4 1.31 -3.98 8.91
N TYR A 5 2.14 -3.98 9.96
CA TYR A 5 2.63 -2.75 10.58
C TYR A 5 3.93 -2.31 9.92
N VAL A 6 3.98 -1.08 9.40
CA VAL A 6 5.15 -0.52 8.71
C VAL A 6 5.44 0.87 9.28
N ARG A 7 6.60 1.01 9.95
CA ARG A 7 7.14 2.30 10.44
C ARG A 7 6.14 3.18 11.21
N GLY A 8 5.28 2.58 12.01
CA GLY A 8 4.29 3.32 12.81
C GLY A 8 2.90 3.39 12.19
N LEU A 9 2.72 2.88 10.97
CA LEU A 9 1.47 2.91 10.21
C LEU A 9 0.91 1.49 10.05
N LEU A 10 -0.41 1.38 10.01
CA LEU A 10 -1.11 0.16 9.63
C LEU A 10 -1.30 0.13 8.12
N VAL A 11 -0.90 -0.95 7.47
CA VAL A 11 -1.04 -1.13 6.03
C VAL A 11 -1.93 -2.33 5.75
N HIS A 12 -3.09 -2.09 5.14
CA HIS A 12 -4.04 -3.12 4.74
C HIS A 12 -3.89 -3.45 3.26
N LEU A 13 -3.47 -4.67 2.96
CA LEU A 13 -3.31 -5.15 1.60
C LEU A 13 -4.61 -5.80 1.12
N ILE A 14 -5.16 -5.23 0.05
CA ILE A 14 -6.43 -5.61 -0.55
C ILE A 14 -6.18 -6.03 -2.00
N PRO A 15 -6.06 -7.33 -2.30
CA PRO A 15 -6.02 -7.77 -3.69
C PRO A 15 -7.40 -7.53 -4.33
N TYR A 16 -7.43 -6.89 -5.50
CA TYR A 16 -8.65 -6.69 -6.27
C TYR A 16 -8.40 -7.13 -7.71
N ARG A 17 -9.17 -8.10 -8.20
CA ARG A 17 -9.08 -8.58 -9.58
C ARG A 17 -10.11 -7.85 -10.43
N VAL A 18 -9.68 -7.27 -11.55
CA VAL A 18 -10.58 -6.55 -12.46
C VAL A 18 -11.04 -7.45 -13.60
N ASN A 19 -10.15 -8.29 -14.12
CA ASN A 19 -10.44 -9.23 -15.18
C ASN A 19 -9.51 -10.46 -15.10
N ALA A 20 -9.54 -11.30 -16.14
CA ALA A 20 -8.75 -12.53 -16.19
C ALA A 20 -7.22 -12.30 -16.04
N HIS A 21 -6.71 -11.16 -16.48
CA HIS A 21 -5.28 -10.86 -16.60
C HIS A 21 -4.83 -9.60 -15.82
N THR A 22 -5.76 -8.85 -15.22
CA THR A 22 -5.46 -7.58 -14.54
C THR A 22 -5.87 -7.61 -13.08
N TRP A 23 -4.95 -7.18 -12.22
CA TRP A 23 -5.17 -6.99 -10.78
C TRP A 23 -4.89 -5.53 -10.41
N LEU A 24 -5.77 -4.91 -9.65
CA LEU A 24 -5.54 -3.58 -9.04
C LEU A 24 -5.38 -3.73 -7.53
N PRO A 25 -4.28 -4.33 -7.06
CA PRO A 25 -4.07 -4.47 -5.65
C PRO A 25 -4.01 -3.08 -4.99
N ARG A 26 -4.65 -2.96 -3.83
CA ARG A 26 -4.74 -1.72 -3.06
C ARG A 26 -4.00 -1.88 -1.74
N ALA A 27 -3.35 -0.80 -1.31
CA ALA A 27 -2.83 -0.67 0.03
C ALA A 27 -3.55 0.50 0.71
N VAL A 28 -4.17 0.26 1.86
CA VAL A 28 -4.75 1.32 2.68
C VAL A 28 -3.79 1.56 3.84
N ILE A 29 -3.30 2.78 3.96
CA ILE A 29 -2.43 3.23 5.04
C ILE A 29 -3.31 3.93 6.08
N GLU A 30 -3.28 3.45 7.32
CA GLU A 30 -3.94 4.08 8.47
C GLU A 30 -2.87 4.57 9.45
N VAL A 31 -2.99 5.83 9.87
CA VAL A 31 -2.22 6.39 10.99
C VAL A 31 -2.92 6.01 12.29
N PRO A 32 -2.33 5.16 13.16
CA PRO A 32 -3.04 4.59 14.30
C PRO A 32 -3.54 5.63 15.30
N LYS A 33 -2.81 6.74 15.46
CA LYS A 33 -3.09 7.81 16.44
C LYS A 33 -4.18 8.78 15.98
N SER A 34 -4.11 9.26 14.74
CA SER A 34 -5.06 10.24 14.19
C SER A 34 -6.25 9.61 13.48
N LYS A 35 -6.18 8.29 13.20
CA LYS A 35 -7.13 7.58 12.33
C LYS A 35 -7.23 8.18 10.92
N GLU A 36 -6.21 8.93 10.50
CA GLU A 36 -6.10 9.40 9.14
C GLU A 36 -5.87 8.20 8.21
N ILE A 37 -6.64 8.15 7.13
CA ILE A 37 -6.60 7.07 6.16
C ILE A 37 -6.15 7.64 4.83
N SER A 38 -5.07 7.08 4.28
CA SER A 38 -4.64 7.32 2.92
C SER A 38 -4.79 6.03 2.12
N GLN A 39 -5.51 6.12 1.00
CA GLN A 39 -5.70 4.98 0.12
C GLN A 39 -4.73 5.06 -1.04
N LEU A 40 -4.05 3.96 -1.30
CA LEU A 40 -3.20 3.80 -2.45
C LEU A 40 -3.69 2.67 -3.35
N ILE A 41 -3.76 2.96 -4.64
CA ILE A 41 -4.14 2.03 -5.68
C ILE A 41 -2.93 1.86 -6.59
N LEU A 42 -2.45 0.63 -6.76
CA LEU A 42 -1.43 0.31 -7.72
C LEU A 42 -2.11 -0.50 -8.83
N ASP A 43 -2.06 0.02 -10.06
CA ASP A 43 -2.48 -0.75 -11.23
C ASP A 43 -1.32 -1.64 -11.67
N ILE A 44 -1.50 -2.95 -11.56
CA ILE A 44 -0.48 -3.91 -11.98
C ILE A 44 -1.12 -4.90 -12.94
N GLU A 45 -0.62 -4.94 -14.16
CA GLU A 45 -0.89 -6.03 -15.06
C GLU A 45 -0.09 -7.26 -14.58
N VAL A 46 -0.77 -8.21 -13.93
CA VAL A 46 -0.13 -9.39 -13.35
C VAL A 46 -0.69 -10.62 -14.04
N LYS A 47 0.18 -11.37 -14.71
CA LYS A 47 -0.15 -12.69 -15.24
C LYS A 47 -0.57 -13.59 -14.08
N SER A 48 -1.59 -14.43 -14.28
CA SER A 48 -2.23 -15.21 -13.21
C SER A 48 -1.29 -16.07 -12.37
N GLU A 49 -0.12 -16.42 -12.90
CA GLU A 49 0.95 -17.19 -12.27
C GLU A 49 1.81 -16.40 -11.27
N ASP A 50 1.77 -15.06 -11.30
CA ASP A 50 2.64 -14.18 -10.49
C ASP A 50 1.95 -13.61 -9.24
N GLN A 51 0.88 -14.24 -8.74
CA GLN A 51 0.15 -13.78 -7.54
C GLN A 51 1.05 -13.55 -6.31
N ALA A 52 2.11 -14.34 -6.14
CA ALA A 52 3.07 -14.18 -5.06
C ALA A 52 3.84 -12.84 -5.13
N ASN A 53 4.08 -12.32 -6.34
CA ASN A 53 4.79 -11.07 -6.58
C ASN A 53 3.94 -9.83 -6.25
N ILE A 54 2.61 -9.95 -6.34
CA ILE A 54 1.66 -8.85 -6.05
C ILE A 54 1.83 -8.34 -4.62
N LYS A 55 1.91 -9.25 -3.65
CA LYS A 55 2.05 -8.88 -2.24
C LYS A 55 3.36 -8.14 -1.98
N MET A 56 4.46 -8.61 -2.57
CA MET A 56 5.77 -8.00 -2.43
C MET A 56 5.80 -6.59 -3.05
N LEU A 57 5.20 -6.41 -4.24
CA LEU A 57 5.08 -5.11 -4.90
C LEU A 57 4.27 -4.13 -4.06
N LEU A 58 3.17 -4.57 -3.46
CA LEU A 58 2.38 -3.75 -2.56
C LEU A 58 3.13 -3.37 -1.27
N GLU A 59 3.80 -4.32 -0.63
CA GLU A 59 4.58 -4.07 0.59
C GLU A 59 5.72 -3.08 0.31
N ALA A 60 6.42 -3.23 -0.82
CA ALA A 60 7.47 -2.30 -1.25
C ALA A 60 6.92 -0.89 -1.54
N HIS A 61 5.81 -0.79 -2.28
CA HIS A 61 5.21 0.50 -2.62
C HIS A 61 4.67 1.22 -1.37
N ALA A 62 4.00 0.50 -0.47
CA ALA A 62 3.51 1.06 0.79
C ALA A 62 4.65 1.58 1.67
N SER A 63 5.80 0.90 1.68
CA SER A 63 7.00 1.34 2.38
C SER A 63 7.53 2.68 1.81
N ILE A 64 7.64 2.82 0.49
CA ILE A 64 8.10 4.06 -0.17
C ILE A 64 7.14 5.22 0.13
N GLN A 65 5.84 5.00 0.07
CA GLN A 65 4.82 6.03 0.33
C GLN A 65 4.79 6.45 1.80
N THR A 66 4.96 5.49 2.72
CA THR A 66 5.13 5.77 4.15
C THR A 66 6.34 6.68 4.38
N ASP A 67 7.44 6.40 3.70
CA ASP A 67 8.67 7.20 3.80
C ASP A 67 8.49 8.61 3.24
N ALA A 68 7.86 8.72 2.07
CA ALA A 68 7.56 10.01 1.44
C ALA A 68 6.62 10.86 2.31
N TRP A 69 5.58 10.27 2.90
CA TRP A 69 4.64 10.96 3.80
C TRP A 69 5.35 11.45 5.07
N GLN A 70 6.17 10.61 5.70
CA GLN A 70 6.94 11.01 6.87
C GLN A 70 7.95 12.12 6.54
N LEU A 71 8.61 12.06 5.39
CA LEU A 71 9.52 13.11 4.94
C LEU A 71 8.75 14.42 4.75
N PHE A 72 7.64 14.38 4.00
CA PHE A 72 6.79 15.55 3.76
C PHE A 72 6.34 16.20 5.07
N HIS A 73 5.93 15.42 6.07
CA HIS A 73 5.52 15.99 7.36
C HIS A 73 6.67 16.42 8.27
N ARG A 74 7.87 15.84 8.12
CA ARG A 74 9.08 16.36 8.77
C ARG A 74 9.52 17.69 8.15
N THR A 75 9.39 17.85 6.84
CA THR A 75 9.82 19.06 6.13
C THR A 75 8.77 20.16 6.08
N SER A 76 7.48 19.81 6.20
CA SER A 76 6.37 20.77 6.30
C SER A 76 6.16 21.32 7.71
N GLY A 77 7.00 20.90 8.67
CA GLY A 77 7.12 21.54 9.97
C GLY A 77 7.93 22.84 9.88
N THR A 78 7.35 23.86 9.26
CA THR A 78 7.65 25.29 9.43
C THR A 78 6.37 26.03 9.73
#